data_AF-A0A6F8XM14-F1
#
_entry.id   AF-A0A6F8XM14-F1
#
_cell.length_a   1.000
_cell.length_b   1.000
_cell.length_c   1.000
_cell.angle_alpha   90.00
_cell.angle_beta   90.00
_cell.angle_gamma   90.00
#
_symmetry.space_group_name_H-M   'P 1'
#
loop_
_entity.id
_entity.type
_entity.pdbx_description
1 polymer ?
#
loop_
_entity_poly.entity_id
_entity_poly.type
_entity_poly.pdbx_seq_one_letter_code
_entity_poly.pdbx_strand_id
1 'polypeptide(L)' 'METLMVEHVPDPHPGPGEIRVRVAAAGANPVDWKVRSGAVQEVFPVDLPAIPGRDAVSVVDEMGATRAST' A
#
# COMPACT_ATOMS: atom_id res chain seq x y z
N MET A 1 7.64 -10.71 19.15
CA MET A 1 6.77 -9.59 18.74
C MET A 1 7.27 -9.13 17.39
N GLU A 2 6.50 -9.33 16.33
CA GLU A 2 6.85 -8.80 15.02
C GLU A 2 6.65 -7.28 15.04
N THR A 3 7.72 -6.56 14.75
CA THR A 3 7.79 -5.10 14.85
C THR A 3 7.83 -4.52 13.45
N LEU A 4 7.12 -3.42 13.21
CA LEU A 4 7.25 -2.69 11.95
C LEU A 4 8.68 -2.18 11.81
N MET A 5 9.31 -2.49 10.69
CA MET A 5 10.65 -2.03 10.35
C MET A 5 10.57 -0.96 9.27
N VAL A 6 11.39 0.09 9.42
CA VAL A 6 11.58 1.09 8.38
C VAL A 6 12.69 0.56 7.46
N GLU A 7 12.34 0.32 6.20
CA GLU A 7 13.25 -0.20 5.19
C GLU A 7 13.19 0.65 3.93
N HIS A 8 14.28 0.64 3.17
CA HIS A 8 14.32 1.19 1.82
C HIS A 8 13.94 0.11 0.81
N VAL A 9 12.95 0.40 -0.02
CA VAL A 9 12.55 -0.44 -1.15
C VAL A 9 12.66 0.36 -2.45
N PRO A 10 12.80 -0.29 -3.61
CA PRO A 10 12.74 0.40 -4.88
C PRO A 10 11.43 1.16 -5.06
N ASP A 11 11.48 2.30 -5.74
CA ASP A 11 10.27 3.05 -6.07
C ASP A 11 9.39 2.22 -7.01
N PRO A 12 8.07 2.13 -6.75
CA PRO A 12 7.15 1.50 -7.69
C PRO A 12 6.99 2.39 -8.92
N HIS A 13 6.73 1.76 -10.07
CA HIS A 13 6.34 2.46 -11.30
C HIS A 13 4.97 1.97 -11.74
N PRO A 14 4.03 2.87 -12.08
CA PRO A 14 2.67 2.51 -12.42
C PRO A 14 2.60 1.78 -13.78
N GLY A 15 1.87 0.67 -13.81
CA GLY A 15 1.48 0.02 -15.05
C GLY A 15 0.35 0.75 -15.78
N PRO A 16 -0.11 0.27 -16.95
CA PRO A 16 -1.16 0.93 -17.72
C PRO A 16 -2.47 1.09 -16.93
N GLY A 17 -2.97 2.32 -16.86
CA GLY A 17 -4.17 2.69 -16.09
C GLY A 17 -3.96 2.84 -14.58
N GLU A 18 -2.73 2.72 -14.09
CA GLU A 18 -2.36 2.96 -12.71
C GLU A 18 -1.71 4.35 -12.56
N ILE A 19 -1.66 4.82 -11.31
CA ILE A 19 -0.94 6.03 -10.92
C ILE A 19 0.00 5.72 -9.77
N ARG A 20 1.14 6.41 -9.72
CA ARG A 20 1.95 6.52 -8.50
C ARG A 20 1.58 7.79 -7.77
N VAL A 21 1.56 7.67 -6.45
CA VAL A 21 1.33 8.79 -5.56
C VAL A 21 2.50 8.94 -4.60
N ARG A 22 2.90 10.19 -4.37
CA ARG A 22 3.79 10.56 -3.26
C ARG A 22 2.94 10.84 -2.03
N VAL A 23 3.07 9.97 -1.02
CA VAL A 23 2.33 10.08 0.23
C VAL A 23 2.88 11.22 1.09
N ALA A 24 2.00 12.15 1.50
CA ALA A 24 2.34 13.23 2.43
C ALA A 24 2.01 12.86 3.88
N ALA A 25 0.93 12.11 4.10
CA ALA A 25 0.53 11.57 5.38
C ALA A 25 -0.26 10.26 5.21
N ALA A 26 -0.12 9.33 6.15
CA ALA A 26 -0.88 8.10 6.21
C ALA A 26 -1.70 8.04 7.51
N GLY A 27 -2.92 7.50 7.41
CA GLY A 27 -3.77 7.25 8.58
C GLY A 27 -3.36 5.98 9.32
N ALA A 28 -3.50 5.97 10.64
CA ALA A 28 -3.38 4.77 11.46
C ALA A 28 -4.77 4.37 11.98
N ASN A 29 -5.21 3.17 11.61
CA ASN A 29 -6.54 2.66 11.87
C ASN A 29 -6.50 1.33 12.66
N PRO A 30 -7.58 0.98 13.39
CA PRO A 30 -7.66 -0.30 14.09
C PRO A 30 -7.54 -1.54 13.18
N VAL A 31 -7.85 -1.41 11.90
CA VAL A 31 -7.70 -2.54 10.96
C VAL A 31 -6.22 -2.87 10.70
N ASP A 32 -5.30 -1.90 10.79
CA ASP A 32 -3.90 -2.11 10.43
C ASP A 32 -3.21 -3.11 11.35
N TRP A 33 -3.43 -2.99 12.66
CA TRP A 33 -2.87 -3.95 13.62
C TRP A 33 -3.57 -5.31 13.56
N LYS A 34 -4.87 -5.36 13.23
CA LYS A 34 -5.62 -6.61 13.06
C LYS A 34 -5.14 -7.40 11.84
N VAL A 35 -4.87 -6.70 10.73
CA VAL A 35 -4.28 -7.29 9.52
C VAL A 35 -2.90 -7.83 9.87
N ARG A 36 -2.03 -7.00 10.48
CA ARG A 36 -0.67 -7.41 10.86
C ARG A 36 -0.66 -8.61 11.82
N SER A 37 -1.62 -8.70 12.75
CA SER A 37 -1.68 -9.83 13.69
C SER A 37 -2.32 -11.10 13.10
N GLY A 38 -2.77 -11.07 11.84
CA GLY A 38 -3.52 -12.16 11.21
C GLY A 38 -4.96 -12.34 11.72
N ALA A 39 -5.46 -11.46 12.58
CA ALA A 39 -6.78 -11.60 13.21
C ALA A 39 -7.95 -11.48 12.23
N VAL A 40 -7.69 -10.98 11.02
CA VAL A 40 -8.66 -10.79 9.94
C VAL A 40 -8.17 -11.39 8.62
N GLN A 41 -7.32 -12.42 8.66
CA GLN A 41 -6.72 -13.02 7.46
C GLN A 41 -7.76 -13.56 6.47
N GLU A 42 -8.89 -14.06 6.95
CA GLU A 42 -9.99 -14.54 6.11
C GLU A 42 -10.65 -13.42 5.28
N VAL A 43 -10.57 -12.18 5.74
CA VAL A 43 -11.17 -11.00 5.09
C VAL A 43 -10.11 -10.19 4.33
N PHE A 44 -8.91 -10.09 4.90
CA PHE A 44 -7.77 -9.36 4.34
C PHE A 44 -6.53 -10.26 4.32
N PRO A 45 -6.43 -11.18 3.34
CA PRO A 45 -5.29 -12.06 3.23
C PRO A 45 -4.03 -11.24 2.93
N VAL A 46 -3.04 -11.35 3.81
CA VAL A 46 -1.72 -10.74 3.66
C VAL A 46 -0.66 -11.76 4.04
N ASP A 47 0.31 -11.96 3.14
CA ASP A 47 1.54 -12.70 3.44
C ASP A 47 2.61 -11.71 3.92
N LEU A 48 3.36 -12.08 4.96
CA LEU A 48 4.45 -11.27 5.49
C LEU A 48 5.80 -11.71 4.88
N PRO A 49 6.75 -10.77 4.65
CA PRO A 49 6.68 -9.33 4.95
C PRO A 49 5.82 -8.55 3.96
N ALA A 50 5.12 -7.51 4.46
CA ALA A 50 4.28 -6.63 3.66
C ALA A 50 4.42 -5.17 4.08
N ILE A 51 4.21 -4.25 3.12
CA ILE A 51 4.12 -2.80 3.38
C ILE A 51 2.68 -2.49 3.84
N PRO A 52 2.45 -2.02 5.08
CA PRO A 52 1.12 -1.73 5.59
C PRO A 52 0.62 -0.34 5.18
N GLY A 53 -0.68 -0.11 5.36
CA GLY A 53 -1.35 1.18 5.12
C GLY A 53 -2.51 1.06 4.14
N ARG A 54 -3.60 1.79 4.42
CA ARG A 54 -4.83 1.76 3.59
C ARG A 54 -5.37 3.15 3.26
N ASP A 55 -5.02 4.15 4.05
CA ASP A 55 -5.50 5.53 3.90
C ASP A 55 -4.32 6.50 3.82
N ALA A 56 -4.39 7.45 2.89
CA ALA A 56 -3.34 8.44 2.70
C ALA A 56 -3.86 9.78 2.14
N VAL A 57 -3.15 10.86 2.47
CA VAL A 57 -3.19 12.13 1.74
C VAL A 57 -1.96 12.16 0.83
N SER A 58 -2.17 12.35 -0.47
CA SER A 58 -1.10 12.17 -1.45
C SER A 58 -1.25 13.10 -2.66
N VAL A 59 -0.17 13.21 -3.43
CA VAL A 59 -0.12 13.90 -4.72
C VAL A 59 0.28 12.88 -5.79
N VAL A 60 -0.43 12.87 -6.91
CA VAL A 60 -0.06 12.06 -8.07
C VAL A 60 1.25 12.59 -8.66
N ASP A 61 2.25 11.73 -8.80
CA ASP A 61 3.58 12.11 -9.30
C ASP A 61 4.04 11.31 -10.54
N GLU A 62 3.39 10.20 -10.85
CA GLU A 62 3.59 9.44 -12.10
C GLU A 62 2.26 8.82 -12.56
N MET A 63 2.04 8.75 -13.87
CA MET A 63 0.90 8.05 -14.46
C MET A 63 1.40 7.00 -15.44
N GLY A 64 0.83 5.80 -15.36
CA GLY A 64 1.08 4.77 -16.36
C GLY A 64 0.41 5.09 -17.69
N ALA A 65 0.77 4.35 -18.73
CA ALA A 65 0.17 4.51 -20.05
C ALA A 65 -1.37 4.35 -19.99
N THR A 66 -2.08 5.02 -20.89
CA THR A 66 -3.54 4.83 -21.00
C THR A 66 -3.84 3.37 -21.32
N ARG A 67 -4.78 2.77 -20.58
CA ARG A 67 -5.27 1.42 -20.89
C ARG A 67 -6.05 1.49 -22.22
N ALA A 68 -5.70 0.64 -23.19
CA ALA A 68 -6.44 0.59 -24.44
C ALA A 68 -7.90 0.19 -24.15
N SER A 69 -8.85 0.89 -24.76
CA SER A 69 -10.25 0.48 -24.75
C SER A 69 -10.38 -0.80 -25.56
N THR A 70 -10.76 -1.90 -24.91
CA THR A 70 -11.23 -3.12 -25.59
C THR A 70 -12.66 -2.91 -26.06
#